data_AF-A0A525WNV8-F1
#
_entry.id   AF-A0A525WNV8-F1
#
_cell.length_a   1.000
_cell.length_b   1.000
_cell.length_c   1.000
_cell.angle_alpha   90.00
_cell.angle_beta   90.00
_cell.angle_gamma   90.00
#
_symmetry.space_group_name_H-M   'P 1'
#
loop_
_entity.id
_entity.type
_entity.pdbx_description
1 polymer ?
#
loop_
_entity_poly.entity_id
_entity_poly.type
_entity_poly.pdbx_seq_one_letter_code
_entity_poly.pdbx_strand_id
1 'polypeptide(L)' 'EGIASNILADRLKQLEASRIVTRRAYQQKPARYEYVLTEKGEGLKPVLRALVVWGQKHFPSTKVIPTI' A
#
# COMPACT_ATOMS: atom_id res chain seq x y z
N GLU A 1 -16.48 -0.60 4.55
CA GLU A 1 -16.24 0.86 4.55
C GLU A 1 -14.81 1.11 4.14
N GLY A 2 -14.60 2.00 3.17
CA GLY A 2 -13.30 2.31 2.60
C GLY A 2 -12.69 3.57 3.21
N ILE A 3 -11.43 3.83 2.85
CA ILE A 3 -10.77 5.11 3.11
C ILE A 3 -11.43 6.20 2.25
N ALA A 4 -11.62 7.40 2.84
CA ALA A 4 -12.13 8.54 2.08
C ALA A 4 -11.17 8.91 0.93
N SER A 5 -11.72 9.23 -0.25
CA SER A 5 -10.93 9.42 -1.48
C SER A 5 -9.86 10.51 -1.36
N ASN A 6 -10.15 11.58 -0.60
CA ASN A 6 -9.19 12.64 -0.31
C ASN A 6 -8.02 12.13 0.55
N ILE A 7 -8.31 11.41 1.64
CA ILE A 7 -7.28 10.84 2.53
C ILE A 7 -6.42 9.82 1.77
N LEU A 8 -7.04 8.98 0.93
CA LEU A 8 -6.31 8.04 0.10
C LEU A 8 -5.36 8.76 -0.87
N ALA A 9 -5.86 9.77 -1.58
CA ALA A 9 -5.05 10.54 -2.51
C ALA A 9 -3.87 11.21 -1.80
N ASP A 10 -4.07 11.77 -0.61
CA ASP A 10 -3.00 12.41 0.15
C ASP A 10 -1.96 11.41 0.65
N ARG A 11 -2.38 10.24 1.13
CA ARG A 11 -1.44 9.16 1.51
C ARG A 11 -0.65 8.63 0.33
N LEU A 12 -1.28 8.45 -0.83
CA LEU A 12 -0.59 8.00 -2.04
C LEU A 12 0.45 9.03 -2.51
N LYS A 13 0.14 10.33 -2.45
CA LYS A 13 1.11 11.39 -2.74
C LYS A 13 2.32 11.34 -1.79
N GLN A 14 2.11 11.09 -0.50
CA GLN A 14 3.21 10.95 0.47
C GLN A 14 4.07 9.71 0.20
N LEU A 15 3.44 8.58 -0.14
CA LEU A 15 4.16 7.36 -0.52
C LEU A 15 4.94 7.52 -1.83
N GLU A 16 4.41 8.27 -2.79
CA GLU A 16 5.10 8.61 -4.03
C GLU A 16 6.29 9.54 -3.78
N ALA A 17 6.10 10.61 -2.98
CA ALA A 17 7.16 11.54 -2.59
C ALA A 17 8.31 10.84 -1.83
N SER A 18 7.99 9.83 -1.02
CA SER A 18 8.99 9.01 -0.32
C SER A 18 9.61 7.90 -1.19
N ARG A 19 9.24 7.82 -2.48
CA ARG A 19 9.68 6.82 -3.46
C ARG A 19 9.36 5.38 -3.06
N ILE A 20 8.28 5.15 -2.32
CA ILE A 20 7.78 3.83 -1.94
C ILE A 20 6.86 3.27 -3.02
N VAL A 21 6.05 4.13 -3.63
CA VAL A 21 5.22 3.81 -4.80
C VAL A 21 5.58 4.71 -5.97
N THR A 22 5.22 4.30 -7.18
CA THR A 22 5.28 5.13 -8.37
C THR A 22 3.99 5.02 -9.15
N ARG A 23 3.57 6.12 -9.78
CA ARG A 23 2.39 6.16 -10.63
C ARG A 23 2.75 5.72 -12.05
N ARG A 24 2.16 4.61 -12.51
CA ARG A 24 2.35 4.07 -13.86
C ARG A 24 1.07 4.19 -14.67
N ALA A 25 1.16 4.67 -15.91
CA ALA A 25 0.04 4.61 -16.84
C ALA A 25 -0.11 3.17 -17.34
N TYR A 26 -1.29 2.56 -17.13
CA TYR A 26 -1.58 1.21 -17.62
C TYR A 26 -2.54 1.19 -18.82
N GLN A 27 -3.22 2.30 -19.06
CA GLN A 27 -4.10 2.49 -20.20
C GLN A 27 -3.90 3.89 -20.75
N GLN A 28 -3.84 4.06 -22.07
CA GLN A 28 -3.62 5.38 -22.68
C GLN A 28 -4.91 6.04 -23.21
N LYS A 29 -5.98 5.27 -23.48
CA LYS A 29 -7.25 5.80 -24.04
C LYS A 29 -8.48 5.14 -23.40
N PRO A 30 -9.17 5.81 -22.44
CA PRO A 30 -8.73 6.98 -21.68
C PRO A 30 -7.49 6.68 -20.83
N ALA A 31 -6.71 7.71 -20.49
CA ALA A 31 -5.53 7.57 -19.65
C ALA A 31 -5.92 7.08 -18.25
N ARG A 32 -5.42 5.91 -17.85
CA ARG A 32 -5.61 5.36 -16.50
C ARG A 32 -4.26 5.05 -15.87
N TYR A 33 -4.20 5.33 -14.58
CA TYR A 33 -3.00 5.20 -13.77
C TYR A 33 -3.22 4.21 -12.65
N GLU A 34 -2.19 3.44 -12.35
CA GLU A 34 -2.08 2.58 -11.19
C GLU A 34 -0.88 3.03 -10.36
N TYR A 35 -0.93 2.76 -9.06
CA TYR A 35 0.22 2.93 -8.18
C TYR A 35 0.85 1.57 -7.95
N VAL A 36 2.12 1.45 -8.30
CA VAL A 36 2.89 0.21 -8.12
C VAL A 36 4.00 0.44 -7.10
N LEU A 37 4.38 -0.59 -6.37
CA LEU A 37 5.52 -0.53 -5.45
C LEU A 37 6.82 -0.35 -6.24
N THR A 38 7.70 0.50 -5.72
CA THR A 38 9.09 0.58 -6.20
C THR A 38 9.92 -0.53 -5.55
N GLU A 39 11.17 -0.72 -5.98
CA GLU A 39 12.12 -1.61 -5.29
C GLU A 39 12.25 -1.26 -3.79
N LYS A 40 12.30 0.04 -3.46
CA LYS A 40 12.30 0.52 -2.07
C LYS A 40 11.03 0.11 -1.32
N GLY A 41 9.87 0.20 -1.97
CA GLY A 41 8.59 -0.19 -1.38
C GLY A 41 8.46 -1.70 -1.20
N GLU A 42 8.93 -2.48 -2.17
CA GLU A 42 9.04 -3.94 -2.10
C GLU A 42 9.90 -4.38 -0.91
N GLY A 43 11.00 -3.67 -0.65
CA GLY A 43 11.87 -3.88 0.51
C GLY A 43 11.18 -3.70 1.88
N LEU A 44 10.01 -3.07 1.96
CA LEU A 44 9.25 -2.93 3.21
C LEU A 44 8.41 -4.17 3.55
N LYS A 45 8.16 -5.08 2.59
CA LYS A 45 7.31 -6.26 2.81
C LYS A 45 7.72 -7.11 4.02
N PRO A 46 9.01 -7.40 4.27
CA PRO A 46 9.41 -8.19 5.44
C PRO A 46 9.09 -7.49 6.77
N VAL A 47 9.25 -6.16 6.82
CA VAL A 47 8.97 -5.36 8.03
C VAL A 47 7.47 -5.35 8.31
N LEU A 48 6.65 -5.10 7.29
CA LEU A 48 5.20 -5.15 7.42
C LEU A 48 4.72 -6.54 7.86
N ARG A 49 5.32 -7.60 7.32
CA ARG A 49 5.02 -8.98 7.74
C ARG A 49 5.38 -9.22 9.20
N ALA A 50 6.54 -8.74 9.66
CA ALA A 50 6.93 -8.86 11.06
C ALA A 50 5.94 -8.15 12.00
N LEU A 51 5.46 -6.96 11.62
CA LEU A 51 4.41 -6.25 12.36
C LEU A 51 3.10 -7.02 12.41
N VAL A 52 2.69 -7.66 11.31
CA VAL A 52 1.50 -8.53 11.27
C VAL A 52 1.65 -9.71 12.22
N VAL A 53 2.79 -10.42 12.16
CA VAL A 53 3.06 -11.58 13.04
C VAL A 53 3.04 -11.19 14.51
N TRP A 54 3.70 -10.08 14.85
CA TRP A 54 3.67 -9.54 16.21
C TRP A 54 2.25 -9.17 16.65
N GLY A 55 1.49 -8.50 15.78
CA GLY A 55 0.10 -8.14 16.04
C GLY A 55 -0.78 -9.37 16.29
N GLN A 56 -0.67 -10.40 15.46
CA GLN A 56 -1.40 -11.66 15.64
C GLN A 56 -1.06 -12.36 16.96
N LYS A 57 0.20 -12.32 17.38
CA LYS A 57 0.65 -12.94 18.64
C LYS A 57 0.06 -12.26 19.87
N HIS A 58 -0.05 -10.93 19.87
CA HIS A 58 -0.45 -10.15 21.04
C HIS A 58 -1.92 -9.72 21.01
N PHE A 59 -2.55 -9.71 19.84
CA PHE A 59 -3.94 -9.30 19.63
C PHE A 59 -4.65 -10.36 18.77
N PRO A 60 -5.21 -11.42 19.39
CA PRO A 60 -5.84 -12.53 18.67
C PRO A 60 -7.05 -12.12 17.80
N SER A 61 -7.64 -10.95 18.04
CA SER A 61 -8.72 -10.36 17.23
C SER A 61 -8.23 -9.62 15.97
N THR A 62 -6.92 -9.62 15.69
CA THR A 62 -6.35 -8.97 14.50
C THR A 62 -6.85 -9.65 13.23
N LYS A 63 -7.75 -8.98 12.50
CA LYS A 63 -8.20 -9.40 11.18
C LYS A 63 -7.05 -9.20 10.18
N VAL A 64 -6.40 -10.28 9.77
CA VAL A 64 -5.48 -10.24 8.64
C VAL A 64 -6.30 -10.23 7.37
N ILE A 65 -6.14 -9.20 6.55
CA ILE A 65 -6.72 -9.14 5.21
C ILE A 65 -5.88 -10.10 4.34
N PRO A 66 -6.42 -11.23 3.87
CA PRO A 66 -5.68 -12.10 2.97
C PRO A 66 -5.34 -11.29 1.71
N THR A 67 -4.07 -11.28 1.35
CA THR A 67 -3.57 -10.60 0.15
C THR A 67 -4.29 -11.17 -1.07
N ILE A 68 -4.86 -10.29 -1.90
CA ILE A 68 -5.52 -10.62 -3.19
C ILE A 68 -4.49 -11.21 -4.16
#